data_AF-A0A0N8QH98-F1
#
_entry.id   AF-A0A0N8QH98-F1
#
_cell.length_a   1.000
_cell.length_b   1.000
_cell.length_c   1.000
_cell.angle_alpha   90.00
_cell.angle_beta   90.00
_cell.angle_gamma   90.00
#
_symmetry.space_group_name_H-M   'P 1'
#
loop_
_entity.id
_entity.type
_entity.pdbx_description
1 polymer ?
#
loop_
_entity_poly.entity_id
_entity_poly.type
_entity_poly.pdbx_seq_one_letter_code
_entity_poly.pdbx_strand_id
1 'polypeptide(L)'
;MKSSSSSFSANLGTNGLTANILRKGVLRQLASLRNGQLVVIEGDERHVFGKASAQIHAEVHILDSAAWGMIASTGSIGAGEAFIHGYWTTPDLTAVVRVFVSNLEVLDAMEGGMARLTRPLIHSLHWLNRNTRKGSQKNIAAHYDLGNTLFEQFLDPTMMYSAAQFLSNDDTLEQAQLNKLERICQKLALKPTDHLLEIGTGWGSMAIYAAQQYGCRVTTTTLSREQFAYTEQRLIKLGLQDRVTLLLTDYRDLTGEYDKLVSIEMIEAVGHRFLPTYFKQCASLLKSNGMMLLQAITIREQRYAQAKRNVDFIQRYIFPGGALPSVAKMLDIVGSDTDMNLLHMEDFGLHYARTLRLWHDNFKHAHGTLTELGYDDYFLRLWEFYLCYCEGGFLERTIGTAQLLLAKPDALREPLLGRFNA
;
A
#
# COMPACT_ATOMS: atom_id res chain seq x y z
N MET A 1 11.18 -12.75 13.94
CA MET A 1 10.53 -12.17 15.14
C MET A 1 9.39 -13.10 15.53
N LYS A 2 9.43 -13.71 16.72
CA LYS A 2 8.35 -14.62 17.16
C LYS A 2 7.08 -13.78 17.32
N SER A 3 6.17 -13.91 16.38
CA SER A 3 4.79 -13.45 16.55
C SER A 3 4.25 -14.19 17.77
N SER A 4 4.21 -13.55 18.94
CA SER A 4 3.30 -13.97 19.99
C SER A 4 1.91 -13.56 19.53
N SER A 5 1.38 -14.27 18.54
CA SER A 5 -0.04 -14.34 18.32
C SER A 5 -0.60 -15.00 19.56
N SER A 6 -1.13 -14.19 20.47
CA SER A 6 -2.07 -14.65 21.46
C SER A 6 -3.21 -15.29 20.68
N SER A 7 -3.16 -16.61 20.57
CA SER A 7 -4.21 -17.46 20.02
C SER A 7 -5.43 -17.29 20.91
N PHE A 8 -6.26 -16.31 20.60
CA PHE A 8 -7.68 -16.44 20.88
C PHE A 8 -8.23 -17.39 19.82
N SER A 9 -7.89 -18.67 19.95
CA SER A 9 -8.66 -19.76 19.39
C SER A 9 -10.00 -19.74 20.11
N ALA A 10 -10.90 -18.86 19.65
CA ALA A 10 -12.31 -19.12 19.78
C ALA A 10 -12.54 -20.40 18.97
N ASN A 11 -12.47 -21.52 19.67
CA ASN A 11 -12.80 -22.83 19.17
C ASN A 11 -14.32 -22.83 18.93
N LEU A 12 -14.74 -22.12 17.88
CA LEU A 12 -16.05 -22.26 17.28
C LEU A 12 -16.01 -23.57 16.50
N GLY A 13 -15.90 -24.68 17.24
CA GLY A 13 -16.31 -25.98 16.77
C GLY A 13 -17.79 -25.87 16.43
N THR A 14 -18.05 -25.45 15.19
CA THR A 14 -19.42 -25.32 14.69
C THR A 14 -19.91 -26.75 14.48
N ASN A 15 -20.87 -27.17 15.31
CA ASN A 15 -21.65 -28.37 15.04
C ASN A 15 -22.03 -28.38 13.54
N GLY A 16 -21.90 -29.51 12.84
CA GLY A 16 -22.05 -29.57 11.37
C GLY A 16 -23.35 -28.99 10.81
N LEU A 17 -24.41 -28.90 11.63
CA LEU A 17 -25.66 -28.20 11.29
C LEU A 17 -25.47 -26.68 11.15
N THR A 18 -24.73 -26.04 12.05
CA THR A 18 -24.45 -24.60 12.03
C THR A 18 -23.56 -24.23 10.85
N ALA A 19 -22.52 -25.02 10.59
CA ALA A 19 -21.63 -24.84 9.44
C ALA A 19 -22.41 -24.91 8.11
N ASN A 20 -23.33 -25.87 7.98
CA ASN A 20 -24.19 -25.99 6.80
C ASN A 20 -25.13 -24.80 6.57
N ILE A 21 -25.64 -24.19 7.63
CA ILE A 21 -26.48 -22.99 7.52
C ILE A 21 -25.64 -21.79 7.03
N LEU A 22 -24.47 -21.58 7.65
CA LEU A 22 -23.56 -20.50 7.27
C LEU A 22 -23.08 -20.66 5.82
N ARG A 23 -22.71 -21.88 5.43
CA ARG A 23 -22.39 -22.27 4.05
C ARG A 23 -23.50 -21.88 3.07
N LYS A 24 -24.74 -22.34 3.31
CA LYS A 24 -25.88 -21.99 2.44
C LYS A 24 -26.09 -20.47 2.35
N GLY A 25 -25.88 -19.76 3.46
CA GLY A 25 -25.90 -18.30 3.51
C GLY A 25 -24.88 -17.69 2.56
N VAL A 26 -23.60 -18.06 2.69
CA VAL A 26 -22.51 -17.56 1.85
C VAL A 26 -22.72 -17.91 0.37
N LEU A 27 -23.05 -19.15 0.03
CA LEU A 27 -23.30 -19.55 -1.36
C LEU A 27 -24.46 -18.76 -1.99
N ARG A 28 -25.53 -18.49 -1.21
CA ARG A 28 -26.63 -17.64 -1.66
C ARG A 28 -26.17 -16.20 -1.89
N GLN A 29 -25.24 -15.70 -1.10
CA GLN A 29 -24.65 -14.39 -1.33
C GLN A 29 -23.82 -14.36 -2.62
N LEU A 30 -23.01 -15.40 -2.89
CA LEU A 30 -22.24 -15.51 -4.13
C LEU A 30 -23.12 -15.56 -5.39
N ALA A 31 -24.36 -16.04 -5.29
CA ALA A 31 -25.31 -16.02 -6.41
C ALA A 31 -25.68 -14.59 -6.88
N SER A 32 -25.35 -13.56 -6.11
CA SER A 32 -25.57 -12.15 -6.49
C SER A 32 -24.42 -11.53 -7.29
N LEU A 33 -23.30 -12.24 -7.49
CA LEU A 33 -22.16 -11.75 -8.28
C LEU A 33 -22.58 -11.38 -9.70
N ARG A 34 -22.24 -10.15 -10.11
CA ARG A 34 -22.60 -9.58 -11.42
C ARG A 34 -21.41 -9.49 -12.36
N ASN A 35 -20.23 -9.25 -11.81
CA ASN A 35 -18.98 -9.07 -12.54
C ASN A 35 -18.06 -10.28 -12.28
N GLY A 36 -17.54 -10.91 -13.33
CA GLY A 36 -16.71 -12.12 -13.20
C GLY A 36 -17.49 -13.43 -13.09
N GLN A 37 -16.75 -14.53 -13.06
CA GLN A 37 -17.21 -15.87 -12.70
C GLN A 37 -16.37 -16.40 -11.55
N LEU A 38 -17.02 -17.01 -10.57
CA LEU A 38 -16.37 -17.71 -9.47
C LEU A 38 -16.81 -19.17 -9.46
N VAL A 39 -15.86 -20.08 -9.53
CA VAL A 39 -16.05 -21.52 -9.31
C VAL A 39 -15.65 -21.83 -7.87
N VAL A 40 -16.52 -22.47 -7.11
CA VAL A 40 -16.22 -22.96 -5.76
C VAL A 40 -16.26 -24.48 -5.76
N ILE A 41 -15.16 -25.10 -5.38
CA ILE A 41 -14.98 -26.56 -5.30
C ILE A 41 -14.86 -26.94 -3.82
N GLU A 42 -15.64 -27.92 -3.38
CA GLU A 42 -15.60 -28.46 -2.01
C GLU A 42 -15.88 -29.97 -2.07
N GLY A 43 -14.85 -30.78 -1.85
CA GLY A 43 -14.94 -32.22 -2.14
C GLY A 43 -15.32 -32.47 -3.60
N ASP A 44 -16.38 -33.25 -3.83
CA ASP A 44 -16.92 -33.53 -5.17
C ASP A 44 -17.93 -32.48 -5.65
N GLU A 45 -18.29 -31.50 -4.81
CA GLU A 45 -19.25 -30.46 -5.19
C GLU A 45 -18.58 -29.31 -5.95
N ARG A 46 -19.20 -28.90 -7.05
CA ARG A 46 -18.77 -27.76 -7.88
C ARG A 46 -19.91 -26.76 -8.06
N HIS A 47 -19.74 -25.57 -7.51
CA HIS A 47 -20.68 -24.45 -7.60
C HIS A 47 -20.14 -23.37 -8.52
N VAL A 48 -20.97 -22.81 -9.40
CA VAL A 48 -20.57 -21.75 -10.33
C VAL A 48 -21.45 -20.53 -10.13
N PHE A 49 -20.83 -19.38 -9.94
CA PHE A 49 -21.48 -18.09 -9.71
C PHE A 49 -21.02 -17.05 -10.74
N GLY A 50 -21.87 -16.07 -11.03
CA GLY A 50 -21.58 -15.02 -12.02
C GLY A 50 -21.80 -15.49 -13.47
N LYS A 51 -21.09 -14.88 -14.42
CA LYS A 51 -21.34 -15.06 -15.87
C LYS A 51 -20.16 -15.75 -16.56
N ALA A 52 -20.42 -16.81 -17.32
CA ALA A 52 -19.39 -17.51 -18.09
C ALA A 52 -18.69 -16.62 -19.14
N SER A 53 -19.39 -15.63 -19.67
CA SER A 53 -18.87 -14.66 -20.65
C SER A 53 -18.07 -13.51 -20.00
N ALA A 54 -17.85 -13.52 -18.69
CA ALA A 54 -17.09 -12.47 -18.03
C ALA A 54 -15.60 -12.54 -18.40
N GLN A 55 -14.89 -11.44 -18.25
CA GLN A 55 -13.43 -11.38 -18.50
C GLN A 55 -12.59 -11.94 -17.36
N ILE A 56 -13.15 -12.05 -16.16
CA ILE A 56 -12.45 -12.49 -14.95
C ILE A 56 -13.06 -13.82 -14.52
N HIS A 57 -12.24 -14.86 -14.50
CA HIS A 57 -12.61 -16.18 -14.01
C HIS A 57 -11.71 -16.51 -12.82
N ALA A 58 -12.32 -16.95 -11.73
CA ALA A 58 -11.62 -17.33 -10.52
C ALA A 58 -12.14 -18.67 -10.01
N GLU A 59 -11.28 -19.38 -9.29
CA GLU A 59 -11.59 -20.68 -8.71
C GLU A 59 -11.13 -20.72 -7.26
N VAL A 60 -11.96 -21.24 -6.36
CA VAL A 60 -11.67 -21.41 -4.94
C VAL A 60 -11.91 -22.86 -4.55
N HIS A 61 -10.95 -23.46 -3.87
CA HIS A 61 -11.05 -24.81 -3.31
C HIS A 61 -11.19 -24.69 -1.80
N ILE A 62 -12.33 -25.09 -1.26
CA ILE A 62 -12.57 -25.15 0.19
C ILE A 62 -11.95 -26.45 0.71
N LEU A 63 -10.98 -26.31 1.61
CA LEU A 63 -10.24 -27.41 2.23
C LEU A 63 -10.78 -27.74 3.63
N ASP A 64 -11.31 -26.74 4.33
CA ASP A 64 -11.90 -26.88 5.66
C ASP A 64 -13.20 -26.07 5.77
N SER A 65 -14.26 -26.73 6.28
CA SER A 65 -15.57 -26.12 6.53
C SER A 65 -15.54 -24.93 7.49
N ALA A 66 -14.50 -24.79 8.31
CA ALA A 66 -14.26 -23.62 9.15
C ALA A 66 -14.20 -22.30 8.35
N ALA A 67 -13.82 -22.36 7.06
CA ALA A 67 -13.85 -21.21 6.16
C ALA A 67 -15.23 -20.54 6.12
N TRP A 68 -16.31 -21.32 6.07
CA TRP A 68 -17.67 -20.79 5.99
C TRP A 68 -18.06 -19.98 7.23
N GLY A 69 -17.60 -20.41 8.41
CA GLY A 69 -17.81 -19.69 9.66
C GLY A 69 -17.14 -18.32 9.66
N MET A 70 -15.89 -18.27 9.22
CA MET A 70 -15.11 -17.02 9.12
C MET A 70 -15.73 -16.06 8.09
N ILE A 71 -15.99 -16.55 6.88
CA ILE A 71 -16.57 -15.74 5.79
C ILE A 71 -17.93 -15.16 6.20
N ALA A 72 -18.80 -15.98 6.80
CA ALA A 72 -20.13 -15.51 7.21
C ALA A 72 -20.09 -14.49 8.35
N SER A 73 -19.06 -14.52 9.20
CA SER A 73 -18.98 -13.67 10.40
C SER A 73 -18.38 -12.29 10.11
N THR A 74 -17.30 -12.25 9.33
CA THR A 74 -16.50 -11.02 9.10
C THR A 74 -16.34 -10.68 7.61
N GLY A 75 -17.09 -11.35 6.72
CA GLY A 75 -17.16 -11.03 5.30
C GLY A 75 -15.81 -11.21 4.60
N SER A 76 -15.37 -10.17 3.87
CA SER A 76 -14.11 -10.16 3.13
C SER A 76 -12.88 -10.32 4.03
N ILE A 77 -12.91 -9.79 5.26
CA ILE A 77 -11.83 -9.99 6.24
C ILE A 77 -11.76 -11.46 6.64
N GLY A 78 -12.91 -12.09 6.89
CA GLY A 78 -12.99 -13.51 7.23
C GLY A 78 -12.56 -14.44 6.09
N ALA A 79 -12.84 -14.06 4.85
CA ALA A 79 -12.32 -14.77 3.68
C ALA A 79 -10.78 -14.73 3.63
N GLY A 80 -10.18 -13.56 3.88
CA GLY A 80 -8.72 -13.43 4.00
C GLY A 80 -8.15 -14.23 5.17
N GLU A 81 -8.73 -14.11 6.37
CA GLU A 81 -8.34 -14.89 7.55
C GLU A 81 -8.38 -16.41 7.27
N ALA A 82 -9.44 -16.88 6.61
CA ALA A 82 -9.58 -18.30 6.23
C ALA A 82 -8.50 -18.75 5.24
N PHE A 83 -8.07 -17.90 4.30
CA PHE A 83 -6.94 -18.21 3.40
C PHE A 83 -5.65 -18.36 4.20
N ILE A 84 -5.39 -17.41 5.11
CA ILE A 84 -4.18 -17.39 5.92
C ILE A 84 -4.10 -18.61 6.85
N HIS A 85 -5.24 -19.08 7.35
CA HIS A 85 -5.34 -20.32 8.10
C HIS A 85 -5.23 -21.60 7.24
N GLY A 86 -5.24 -21.49 5.91
CA GLY A 86 -5.17 -22.62 4.99
C GLY A 86 -6.50 -23.37 4.82
N TYR A 87 -7.64 -22.75 5.14
CA TYR A 87 -8.96 -23.37 5.02
C TYR A 87 -9.51 -23.36 3.60
N TRP A 88 -8.94 -22.54 2.73
CA TRP A 88 -9.20 -22.60 1.29
C TRP A 88 -7.94 -22.21 0.51
N THR A 89 -7.88 -22.65 -0.74
CA THR A 89 -6.79 -22.35 -1.68
C THR A 89 -7.34 -22.00 -3.06
N THR A 90 -6.48 -21.54 -3.95
CA THR A 90 -6.84 -21.13 -5.31
C THR A 90 -5.62 -21.21 -6.21
N PRO A 91 -5.79 -21.51 -7.52
CA PRO A 91 -4.70 -21.39 -8.49
C PRO A 91 -4.33 -19.93 -8.80
N ASP A 92 -5.24 -18.96 -8.60
CA ASP A 92 -4.99 -17.54 -8.87
C ASP A 92 -5.73 -16.65 -7.85
N LEU A 93 -5.01 -16.28 -6.79
CA LEU A 93 -5.55 -15.45 -5.72
C LEU A 93 -5.91 -14.05 -6.20
N THR A 94 -5.14 -13.47 -7.11
CA THR A 94 -5.46 -12.15 -7.67
C THR A 94 -6.78 -12.21 -8.43
N ALA A 95 -7.04 -13.25 -9.22
CA ALA A 95 -8.33 -13.40 -9.92
C ALA A 95 -9.51 -13.46 -8.92
N VAL A 96 -9.37 -14.21 -7.82
CA VAL A 96 -10.38 -14.27 -6.76
C VAL A 96 -10.63 -12.88 -6.17
N VAL A 97 -9.58 -12.16 -5.80
CA VAL A 97 -9.69 -10.79 -5.28
C VAL A 97 -10.39 -9.88 -6.29
N ARG A 98 -10.02 -9.92 -7.58
CA ARG A 98 -10.62 -9.08 -8.62
C ARG A 98 -12.12 -9.34 -8.80
N VAL A 99 -12.56 -10.60 -8.72
CA VAL A 99 -13.99 -10.93 -8.72
C VAL A 99 -14.69 -10.25 -7.53
N PHE A 100 -14.15 -10.34 -6.31
CA PHE A 100 -14.79 -9.70 -5.17
C PHE A 100 -14.75 -8.17 -5.24
N VAL A 101 -13.61 -7.59 -5.62
CA VAL A 101 -13.42 -6.14 -5.70
C VAL A 101 -14.34 -5.51 -6.75
N SER A 102 -14.51 -6.16 -7.90
CA SER A 102 -15.44 -5.71 -8.95
C SER A 102 -16.92 -5.83 -8.56
N ASN A 103 -17.25 -6.48 -7.43
CA ASN A 103 -18.61 -6.61 -6.89
C ASN A 103 -18.79 -5.91 -5.54
N LEU A 104 -17.89 -4.98 -5.15
CA LEU A 104 -17.95 -4.33 -3.83
C LEU A 104 -19.28 -3.67 -3.51
N GLU A 105 -20.00 -3.09 -4.47
CA GLU A 105 -21.33 -2.51 -4.21
C GLU A 105 -22.37 -3.56 -3.83
N VAL A 106 -22.30 -4.74 -4.44
CA VAL A 106 -23.17 -5.88 -4.10
C VAL A 106 -22.81 -6.39 -2.70
N LEU A 107 -21.52 -6.52 -2.41
CA LEU A 107 -21.03 -6.96 -1.10
C LEU A 107 -21.38 -5.94 0.01
N ASP A 108 -21.19 -4.64 -0.22
CA ASP A 108 -21.51 -3.55 0.71
C ASP A 108 -23.02 -3.47 0.99
N ALA A 109 -23.87 -3.62 -0.04
CA ALA A 109 -25.33 -3.66 0.12
C ALA A 109 -25.78 -4.88 0.96
N MET A 110 -24.93 -5.88 1.09
CA MET A 110 -25.16 -7.11 1.82
C MET A 110 -24.51 -7.13 3.21
N GLU A 111 -23.70 -6.12 3.58
CA GLU A 111 -23.15 -5.90 4.94
C GLU A 111 -24.22 -5.49 6.00
N GLY A 112 -25.45 -5.97 5.83
CA GLY A 112 -26.61 -5.70 6.69
C GLY A 112 -26.73 -6.57 7.96
N GLY A 113 -25.86 -7.57 8.16
CA GLY A 113 -25.98 -8.62 9.18
C GLY A 113 -25.13 -8.46 10.45
N MET A 114 -24.77 -9.59 11.09
CA MET A 114 -24.02 -9.69 12.36
C MET A 114 -22.71 -8.88 12.41
N ALA A 115 -22.09 -8.57 11.27
CA ALA A 115 -20.92 -7.68 11.16
C ALA A 115 -21.15 -6.25 11.72
N ARG A 116 -22.41 -5.78 11.80
CA ARG A 116 -22.74 -4.49 12.45
C ARG A 116 -22.49 -4.53 13.97
N LEU A 117 -22.57 -5.69 14.61
CA LEU A 117 -22.47 -5.85 16.06
C LEU A 117 -21.01 -5.75 16.56
N THR A 118 -20.04 -6.14 15.73
CA THR A 118 -18.59 -6.12 16.07
C THR A 118 -17.89 -4.82 15.68
N ARG A 119 -18.54 -3.99 14.84
CA ARG A 119 -18.00 -2.73 14.29
C ARG A 119 -17.54 -1.71 15.36
N PRO A 120 -18.26 -1.47 16.47
CA PRO A 120 -17.81 -0.54 17.51
C PRO A 120 -16.50 -0.97 18.20
N LEU A 121 -16.35 -2.27 18.51
CA LEU A 121 -15.15 -2.82 19.14
C LEU A 121 -13.92 -2.69 18.23
N ILE A 122 -14.08 -2.99 16.94
CA ILE A 122 -13.02 -2.85 15.93
C ILE A 122 -12.61 -1.37 15.79
N HIS A 123 -13.57 -0.45 15.78
CA HIS A 123 -13.29 0.99 15.71
C HIS A 123 -12.53 1.50 16.95
N SER A 124 -12.89 1.02 18.15
CA SER A 124 -12.20 1.39 19.39
C SER A 124 -10.77 0.88 19.45
N LEU A 125 -10.52 -0.35 18.97
CA LEU A 125 -9.15 -0.90 18.87
C LEU A 125 -8.31 -0.13 17.84
N HIS A 126 -8.89 0.21 16.69
CA HIS A 126 -8.19 1.01 15.66
C HIS A 126 -7.89 2.45 16.12
N TRP A 127 -8.70 3.02 17.02
CA TRP A 127 -8.42 4.33 17.61
C TRP A 127 -7.06 4.40 18.32
N LEU A 128 -6.55 3.27 18.82
CA LEU A 128 -5.24 3.18 19.46
C LEU A 128 -4.07 3.23 18.45
N ASN A 129 -4.33 3.02 17.15
CA ASN A 129 -3.32 3.03 16.08
C ASN A 129 -3.18 4.39 15.38
N ARG A 130 -3.69 5.47 16.00
CA ARG A 130 -3.63 6.83 15.43
C ARG A 130 -2.20 7.33 15.24
N ASN A 131 -1.96 7.99 14.11
CA ASN A 131 -0.66 8.59 13.71
C ASN A 131 -0.31 9.91 14.43
N THR A 132 -0.54 9.96 15.75
CA THR A 132 0.15 10.90 16.63
C THR A 132 1.67 10.69 16.55
N ARG A 133 2.52 11.61 17.00
CA ARG A 133 3.99 11.42 16.99
C ARG A 133 4.43 10.04 17.50
N LYS A 134 4.02 9.69 18.73
CA LYS A 134 4.30 8.39 19.33
C LYS A 134 3.68 7.22 18.57
N GLY A 135 2.47 7.40 18.03
CA GLY A 135 1.77 6.37 17.25
C GLY A 135 2.41 6.08 15.89
N SER A 136 2.81 7.12 15.15
CA SER A 136 3.54 7.01 13.88
C SER A 136 4.84 6.23 14.07
N GLN A 137 5.61 6.58 15.10
CA GLN A 137 6.86 5.86 15.41
C GLN A 137 6.60 4.38 15.71
N LYS A 138 5.57 4.06 16.51
CA LYS A 138 5.20 2.68 16.83
C LYS A 138 4.74 1.90 15.59
N ASN A 139 3.89 2.50 14.75
CA ASN A 139 3.36 1.85 13.55
C ASN A 139 4.47 1.57 12.51
N ILE A 140 5.38 2.54 12.31
CA ILE A 140 6.52 2.40 11.41
C ILE A 140 7.49 1.33 11.94
N ALA A 141 7.82 1.36 13.24
CA ALA A 141 8.66 0.32 13.85
C ALA A 141 8.02 -1.06 13.66
N ALA A 142 6.76 -1.27 14.05
CA ALA A 142 6.11 -2.58 13.95
C ALA A 142 6.07 -3.18 12.53
N HIS A 143 5.96 -2.35 11.48
CA HIS A 143 5.95 -2.83 10.10
C HIS A 143 7.37 -3.07 9.54
N TYR A 144 8.32 -2.18 9.80
CA TYR A 144 9.68 -2.30 9.27
C TYR A 144 10.63 -3.12 10.16
N ASP A 145 10.24 -3.44 11.40
CA ASP A 145 10.91 -4.40 12.30
C ASP A 145 10.75 -5.85 11.81
N LEU A 146 9.96 -6.10 10.75
CA LEU A 146 9.94 -7.38 10.02
C LEU A 146 11.32 -7.73 9.41
N GLY A 147 12.22 -6.74 9.33
CA GLY A 147 13.64 -6.88 9.05
C GLY A 147 13.98 -6.71 7.57
N ASN A 148 15.14 -6.10 7.28
CA ASN A 148 15.65 -5.91 5.92
C ASN A 148 15.74 -7.24 5.15
N THR A 149 16.06 -8.33 5.85
CA THR A 149 16.18 -9.69 5.30
C THR A 149 14.94 -10.15 4.56
N LEU A 150 13.73 -9.83 5.05
CA LEU A 150 12.48 -10.17 4.37
C LEU A 150 12.34 -9.39 3.06
N PHE A 151 12.52 -8.07 3.13
CA PHE A 151 12.33 -7.17 1.99
C PHE A 151 13.36 -7.47 0.88
N GLU A 152 14.59 -7.81 1.24
CA GLU A 152 15.64 -8.23 0.29
C GLU A 152 15.27 -9.48 -0.52
N GLN A 153 14.31 -10.31 -0.06
CA GLN A 153 13.90 -11.51 -0.81
C GLN A 153 12.99 -11.21 -2.00
N PHE A 154 12.23 -10.11 -1.97
CA PHE A 154 11.21 -9.85 -2.98
C PHE A 154 11.29 -8.47 -3.64
N LEU A 155 11.96 -7.50 -3.01
CA LEU A 155 12.29 -6.23 -3.65
C LEU A 155 13.45 -6.39 -4.62
N ASP A 156 13.60 -5.41 -5.51
CA ASP A 156 14.78 -5.29 -6.36
C ASP A 156 15.98 -4.72 -5.57
N PRO A 157 17.21 -4.72 -6.14
CA PRO A 157 18.41 -4.24 -5.45
C PRO A 157 18.36 -2.77 -4.98
N THR A 158 17.45 -1.95 -5.52
CA THR A 158 17.24 -0.60 -5.02
C THR A 158 16.47 -0.58 -3.70
N MET A 159 15.94 -1.70 -3.19
CA MET A 159 15.18 -1.76 -1.93
C MET A 159 14.01 -0.75 -1.89
N MET A 160 13.36 -0.51 -3.03
CA MET A 160 12.23 0.41 -3.09
C MET A 160 10.92 -0.34 -2.86
N TYR A 161 10.38 -0.19 -1.65
CA TYR A 161 9.03 -0.65 -1.32
C TYR A 161 7.98 0.43 -1.67
N SER A 162 7.92 0.77 -2.96
CA SER A 162 6.96 1.71 -3.54
C SER A 162 6.66 1.34 -4.99
N ALA A 163 5.58 1.90 -5.57
CA ALA A 163 5.23 1.67 -6.98
C ALA A 163 6.40 2.02 -7.92
N ALA A 164 6.72 1.12 -8.86
CA ALA A 164 7.68 1.36 -9.93
C ALA A 164 7.00 1.99 -11.16
N GLN A 165 7.78 2.51 -12.12
CA GLN A 165 7.25 3.03 -13.39
C GLN A 165 7.94 2.37 -14.59
N PHE A 166 7.18 1.51 -15.28
CA PHE A 166 7.63 0.81 -16.49
C PHE A 166 7.48 1.71 -17.72
N LEU A 167 8.55 1.89 -18.47
CA LEU A 167 8.56 2.55 -19.79
C LEU A 167 8.40 1.54 -20.92
N SER A 168 8.82 0.29 -20.68
CA SER A 168 8.66 -0.84 -21.60
C SER A 168 8.04 -2.06 -20.91
N ASN A 169 7.48 -2.96 -21.72
CA ASN A 169 7.09 -4.29 -21.25
C ASN A 169 8.31 -5.14 -20.84
N ASP A 170 9.50 -4.83 -21.33
CA ASP A 170 10.73 -5.57 -21.03
C ASP A 170 11.48 -5.05 -19.79
N ASP A 171 11.02 -3.94 -19.21
CA ASP A 171 11.66 -3.36 -18.02
C ASP A 171 11.62 -4.37 -16.85
N THR A 172 12.79 -4.60 -16.26
CA THR A 172 12.90 -5.30 -14.98
C THR A 172 12.32 -4.44 -13.86
N LEU A 173 12.04 -5.05 -12.71
CA LEU A 173 11.59 -4.29 -11.53
C LEU A 173 12.60 -3.20 -11.13
N GLU A 174 13.89 -3.54 -11.13
CA GLU A 174 14.98 -2.58 -10.87
C GLU A 174 14.96 -1.41 -11.85
N GLN A 175 14.91 -1.70 -13.16
CA GLN A 175 14.88 -0.66 -14.18
C GLN A 175 13.65 0.24 -14.03
N ALA A 176 12.49 -0.33 -13.72
CA ALA A 176 11.26 0.42 -13.49
C ALA A 176 11.34 1.31 -12.22
N GLN A 177 12.06 0.90 -11.18
CA GLN A 177 12.32 1.76 -10.03
C GLN A 177 13.25 2.92 -10.38
N LEU A 178 14.32 2.66 -11.14
CA LEU A 178 15.24 3.69 -11.63
C LEU A 178 14.53 4.68 -12.56
N ASN A 179 13.66 4.20 -13.46
CA ASN A 179 12.83 5.03 -14.32
C ASN A 179 11.94 5.98 -13.52
N LYS A 180 11.31 5.48 -12.44
CA LYS A 180 10.53 6.32 -11.52
C LYS A 180 11.38 7.40 -10.87
N LEU A 181 12.55 7.03 -10.32
CA LEU A 181 13.46 7.98 -9.66
C LEU A 181 13.89 9.09 -10.64
N GLU A 182 14.24 8.73 -11.87
CA GLU A 182 14.58 9.67 -12.91
C GLU A 182 13.41 10.61 -13.23
N ARG A 183 12.21 10.06 -13.43
CA ARG A 183 11.02 10.87 -13.73
C ARG A 183 10.71 11.84 -12.59
N ILE A 184 10.89 11.44 -11.34
CA ILE A 184 10.72 12.32 -10.18
C ILE A 184 11.71 13.49 -10.24
N CYS A 185 12.99 13.22 -10.45
CA CYS A 185 14.02 14.27 -10.58
C CYS A 185 13.75 15.21 -11.76
N GLN A 186 13.38 14.65 -12.93
CA GLN A 186 13.00 15.42 -14.11
C GLN A 186 11.80 16.32 -13.82
N LYS A 187 10.74 15.81 -13.19
CA LYS A 187 9.54 16.58 -12.80
C LYS A 187 9.82 17.65 -11.76
N LEU A 188 10.84 17.47 -10.92
CA LEU A 188 11.34 18.51 -10.03
C LEU A 188 12.27 19.49 -10.74
N ALA A 189 12.70 19.20 -11.98
CA ALA A 189 13.77 19.92 -12.69
C ALA A 189 14.98 20.14 -11.77
N LEU A 190 15.38 19.05 -11.11
CA LEU A 190 16.42 19.05 -10.10
C LEU A 190 17.75 19.50 -10.71
N LYS A 191 18.47 20.36 -10.01
CA LYS A 191 19.78 20.90 -10.42
C LYS A 191 20.87 20.54 -9.40
N PRO A 192 22.15 20.53 -9.79
CA PRO A 192 23.25 20.31 -8.86
C PRO A 192 23.34 21.33 -7.72
N THR A 193 22.79 22.53 -7.92
CA THR A 193 22.76 23.60 -6.91
C THR A 193 21.59 23.49 -5.94
N ASP A 194 20.62 22.62 -6.21
CA ASP A 194 19.42 22.51 -5.39
C ASP A 194 19.70 21.79 -4.07
N HIS A 195 18.93 22.15 -3.05
CA HIS A 195 18.76 21.35 -1.85
C HIS A 195 17.42 20.64 -1.87
N LEU A 196 17.45 19.32 -2.00
CA LEU A 196 16.28 18.45 -1.96
C LEU A 196 15.99 17.97 -0.53
N LEU A 197 14.75 18.15 -0.07
CA LEU A 197 14.22 17.45 1.09
C LEU A 197 13.46 16.19 0.65
N GLU A 198 13.82 15.04 1.20
CA GLU A 198 13.04 13.81 1.12
C GLU A 198 12.36 13.53 2.45
N ILE A 199 11.03 13.43 2.43
CA ILE A 199 10.24 12.97 3.59
C ILE A 199 9.84 11.51 3.37
N GLY A 200 10.47 10.63 4.15
CA GLY A 200 10.33 9.17 4.07
C GLY A 200 11.51 8.53 3.34
N THR A 201 12.66 8.38 4.01
CA THR A 201 13.90 7.85 3.43
C THR A 201 13.78 6.48 2.78
N GLY A 202 12.92 5.61 3.31
CA GLY A 202 12.95 4.19 2.96
C GLY A 202 14.35 3.61 3.22
N TRP A 203 14.91 2.93 2.23
CA TRP A 203 16.30 2.43 2.26
C TRP A 203 17.29 3.33 1.51
N GLY A 204 16.93 4.61 1.31
CA GLY A 204 17.83 5.67 0.85
C GLY A 204 17.93 5.86 -0.66
N SER A 205 17.18 5.12 -1.47
CA SER A 205 17.41 5.06 -2.92
C SER A 205 17.12 6.36 -3.66
N MET A 206 16.10 7.13 -3.25
CA MET A 206 15.86 8.45 -3.83
C MET A 206 16.98 9.44 -3.47
N ALA A 207 17.39 9.49 -2.20
CA ALA A 207 18.50 10.35 -1.78
C ALA A 207 19.82 10.00 -2.48
N ILE A 208 20.15 8.71 -2.57
CA ILE A 208 21.35 8.22 -3.27
C ILE A 208 21.29 8.59 -4.75
N TYR A 209 20.16 8.32 -5.41
CA TYR A 209 20.00 8.59 -6.84
C TYR A 209 20.12 10.08 -7.15
N ALA A 210 19.42 10.95 -6.41
CA ALA A 210 19.49 12.39 -6.58
C ALA A 210 20.91 12.95 -6.33
N ALA A 211 21.60 12.48 -5.30
CA ALA A 211 22.96 12.93 -5.00
C ALA A 211 23.97 12.48 -6.07
N GLN A 212 23.85 11.26 -6.60
CA GLN A 212 24.78 10.73 -7.60
C GLN A 212 24.52 11.24 -9.01
N GLN A 213 23.26 11.22 -9.46
CA GLN A 213 22.90 11.53 -10.85
C GLN A 213 22.75 13.04 -11.09
N TYR A 214 22.28 13.79 -10.09
CA TYR A 214 22.04 15.22 -10.22
C TYR A 214 23.04 16.07 -9.43
N GLY A 215 23.84 15.48 -8.54
CA GLY A 215 24.85 16.20 -7.76
C GLY A 215 24.29 17.14 -6.69
N CYS A 216 22.96 17.18 -6.50
CA CYS A 216 22.32 18.06 -5.54
C CYS A 216 22.64 17.68 -4.08
N ARG A 217 22.40 18.61 -3.15
CA ARG A 217 22.40 18.29 -1.72
C ARG A 217 21.06 17.66 -1.36
N VAL A 218 21.08 16.61 -0.55
CA VAL A 218 19.86 15.95 -0.06
C VAL A 218 19.81 15.98 1.46
N THR A 219 18.68 16.35 2.04
CA THR A 219 18.33 15.99 3.41
C THR A 219 17.19 14.98 3.33
N THR A 220 17.33 13.84 4.01
CA THR A 220 16.31 12.79 4.03
C THR A 220 15.99 12.40 5.46
N THR A 221 14.72 12.09 5.73
CA THR A 221 14.31 11.72 7.09
C THR A 221 13.42 10.47 7.16
N THR A 222 13.63 9.68 8.23
CA THR A 222 12.84 8.51 8.58
C THR A 222 12.61 8.45 10.10
N LEU A 223 11.60 7.68 10.50
CA LEU A 223 11.35 7.31 11.90
C LEU A 223 11.81 5.87 12.23
N SER A 224 12.19 5.09 11.21
CA SER A 224 12.66 3.71 11.39
C SER A 224 14.17 3.67 11.63
N ARG A 225 14.58 3.05 12.75
CA ARG A 225 16.00 2.85 13.07
C ARG A 225 16.68 1.88 12.11
N GLU A 226 15.97 0.84 11.66
CA GLU A 226 16.47 -0.14 10.70
C GLU A 226 16.75 0.50 9.34
N GLN A 227 15.81 1.32 8.84
CA GLN A 227 15.99 2.08 7.61
C GLN A 227 17.12 3.10 7.72
N PHE A 228 17.23 3.79 8.86
CA PHE A 228 18.32 4.71 9.13
C PHE A 228 19.67 3.98 9.08
N ALA A 229 19.82 2.89 9.84
CA ALA A 229 21.07 2.13 9.90
C ALA A 229 21.46 1.55 8.52
N TYR A 230 20.49 1.01 7.78
CA TYR A 230 20.74 0.49 6.44
C TYR A 230 21.16 1.60 5.47
N THR A 231 20.46 2.73 5.48
CA THR A 231 20.76 3.86 4.61
C THR A 231 22.12 4.47 4.94
N GLU A 232 22.44 4.64 6.22
CA GLU A 232 23.74 5.15 6.69
C GLU A 232 24.90 4.31 6.13
N GLN A 233 24.80 2.98 6.22
CA GLN A 233 25.81 2.07 5.67
C GLN A 233 25.97 2.23 4.15
N ARG A 234 24.86 2.40 3.41
CA ARG A 234 24.91 2.64 1.96
C ARG A 234 25.57 3.98 1.63
N LEU A 235 25.24 5.04 2.37
CA LEU A 235 25.83 6.37 2.18
C LEU A 235 27.34 6.37 2.44
N ILE A 236 27.81 5.68 3.50
CA ILE A 236 29.23 5.51 3.80
C ILE A 236 29.92 4.74 2.66
N LYS A 237 29.36 3.59 2.27
CA LYS A 237 29.92 2.74 1.20
C LYS A 237 30.05 3.47 -0.13
N LEU A 238 29.14 4.40 -0.41
CA LEU A 238 29.11 5.19 -1.64
C LEU A 238 29.85 6.55 -1.52
N GLY A 239 30.37 6.91 -0.35
CA GLY A 239 31.06 8.18 -0.12
C GLY A 239 30.16 9.41 -0.26
N LEU A 240 28.88 9.29 0.09
CA LEU A 240 27.87 10.35 -0.13
C LEU A 240 27.59 11.22 1.11
N GLN A 241 28.34 11.04 2.19
CA GLN A 241 28.10 11.71 3.48
C GLN A 241 28.20 13.24 3.40
N ASP A 242 29.01 13.77 2.48
CA ASP A 242 29.15 15.22 2.27
C ASP A 242 27.98 15.84 1.49
N ARG A 243 27.15 15.03 0.83
CA ARG A 243 26.00 15.49 0.03
C ARG A 243 24.66 15.10 0.62
N VAL A 244 24.59 14.03 1.39
CA VAL A 244 23.34 13.51 1.96
C VAL A 244 23.36 13.61 3.47
N THR A 245 22.47 14.42 4.02
CA THR A 245 22.17 14.47 5.46
C THR A 245 21.01 13.51 5.76
N LEU A 246 21.30 12.44 6.50
CA LEU A 246 20.30 11.47 6.96
C LEU A 246 19.84 11.80 8.38
N LEU A 247 18.53 11.96 8.58
CA LEU A 247 17.93 12.34 9.86
C LEU A 247 16.99 11.25 10.38
N LEU A 248 17.14 10.89 11.66
CA LEU A 248 16.15 10.09 12.39
C LEU A 248 15.21 11.04 13.14
N THR A 249 14.31 11.71 12.43
CA THR A 249 13.47 12.79 12.96
C THR A 249 12.07 12.73 12.36
N ASP A 250 11.07 13.20 13.10
CA ASP A 250 9.72 13.32 12.56
C ASP A 250 9.66 14.50 11.59
N TYR A 251 9.02 14.32 10.42
CA TYR A 251 8.91 15.39 9.43
C TYR A 251 8.25 16.67 9.98
N ARG A 252 7.39 16.51 10.99
CA ARG A 252 6.70 17.60 11.69
C ARG A 252 7.62 18.52 12.47
N ASP A 253 8.84 18.07 12.76
CA ASP A 253 9.82 18.80 13.55
C ASP A 253 11.00 19.30 12.68
N LEU A 254 10.94 19.08 11.35
CA LEU A 254 11.91 19.63 10.41
C LEU A 254 11.78 21.15 10.31
N THR A 255 12.91 21.80 10.03
CA THR A 255 13.05 23.25 9.89
C THR A 255 13.94 23.60 8.71
N GLY A 256 13.84 24.83 8.21
CA GLY A 256 14.66 25.34 7.11
C GLY A 256 13.86 25.54 5.82
N GLU A 257 14.57 25.88 4.75
CA GLU A 257 13.98 26.11 3.43
C GLU A 257 14.74 25.34 2.35
N TYR A 258 14.00 24.63 1.52
CA TYR A 258 14.50 23.72 0.50
C TYR A 258 14.05 24.15 -0.89
N ASP A 259 14.87 23.90 -1.91
CA ASP A 259 14.55 24.21 -3.31
C ASP A 259 13.52 23.24 -3.88
N LYS A 260 13.58 21.99 -3.42
CA LYS A 260 12.74 20.88 -3.86
C LYS A 260 12.35 20.02 -2.67
N LEU A 261 11.15 19.44 -2.71
CA LEU A 261 10.69 18.45 -1.74
C LEU A 261 10.16 17.22 -2.50
N VAL A 262 10.47 16.04 -1.99
CA VAL A 262 9.89 14.79 -2.47
C VAL A 262 9.34 13.98 -1.29
N SER A 263 8.17 13.37 -1.48
CA SER A 263 7.61 12.41 -0.53
C SER A 263 6.95 11.28 -1.31
N ILE A 264 7.48 10.07 -1.15
CA ILE A 264 7.07 8.89 -1.91
C ILE A 264 6.35 7.93 -0.96
N GLU A 265 5.03 7.79 -1.15
CA GLU A 265 4.19 6.80 -0.44
C GLU A 265 4.36 6.83 1.09
N MET A 266 4.52 8.05 1.62
CA MET A 266 4.59 8.34 3.05
C MET A 266 3.26 8.88 3.60
N ILE A 267 2.48 9.57 2.76
CA ILE A 267 1.26 10.28 3.18
C ILE A 267 0.17 9.33 3.73
N GLU A 268 0.20 8.07 3.34
CA GLU A 268 -0.64 6.97 3.78
C GLU A 268 -0.47 6.73 5.29
N ALA A 269 0.72 7.01 5.84
CA ALA A 269 1.02 6.92 7.27
C ALA A 269 0.70 8.21 8.05
N VAL A 270 0.20 9.27 7.41
CA VAL A 270 -0.13 10.53 8.07
C VAL A 270 -1.47 10.43 8.80
N GLY A 271 -2.45 9.74 8.22
CA GLY A 271 -3.82 9.69 8.78
C GLY A 271 -4.68 10.88 8.37
N HIS A 272 -5.96 10.64 8.07
CA HIS A 272 -6.87 11.63 7.50
C HIS A 272 -6.99 12.95 8.28
N ARG A 273 -6.86 12.92 9.61
CA ARG A 273 -6.95 14.10 10.47
C ARG A 273 -5.74 15.03 10.35
N PHE A 274 -4.58 14.48 10.01
CA PHE A 274 -3.31 15.20 10.01
C PHE A 274 -2.87 15.64 8.62
N LEU A 275 -3.63 15.34 7.56
CA LEU A 275 -3.35 15.79 6.20
C LEU A 275 -3.16 17.32 6.09
N PRO A 276 -3.98 18.19 6.72
CA PRO A 276 -3.73 19.64 6.70
C PRO A 276 -2.39 20.02 7.33
N THR A 277 -2.02 19.40 8.46
CA THR A 277 -0.72 19.63 9.10
C THR A 277 0.43 19.18 8.21
N TYR A 278 0.28 18.05 7.51
CA TYR A 278 1.28 17.54 6.58
C TYR A 278 1.55 18.52 5.43
N PHE A 279 0.51 18.96 4.71
CA PHE A 279 0.67 19.89 3.60
C PHE A 279 1.19 21.26 4.04
N LYS A 280 0.75 21.79 5.20
CA LYS A 280 1.29 23.02 5.78
C LYS A 280 2.78 22.92 6.06
N GLN A 281 3.21 21.82 6.67
CA GLN A 281 4.62 21.57 6.96
C GLN A 281 5.45 21.45 5.67
N CYS A 282 4.96 20.73 4.66
CA CYS A 282 5.65 20.66 3.37
C CYS A 282 5.77 22.04 2.70
N ALA A 283 4.69 22.84 2.72
CA ALA A 283 4.68 24.19 2.14
C ALA A 283 5.59 25.18 2.88
N SER A 284 5.73 25.06 4.21
CA SER A 284 6.61 25.91 5.02
C SER A 284 8.09 25.58 4.88
N LEU A 285 8.41 24.35 4.46
CA LEU A 285 9.78 23.90 4.21
C LEU A 285 10.27 24.28 2.79
N LEU A 286 9.39 24.75 1.91
CA LEU A 286 9.79 25.17 0.56
C LEU A 286 10.08 26.67 0.51
N LYS A 287 11.15 27.03 -0.23
CA LYS A 287 11.39 28.42 -0.67
C LYS A 287 10.19 28.94 -1.49
N SER A 288 10.05 30.24 -1.67
CA SER A 288 8.92 30.83 -2.42
C SER A 288 8.84 30.39 -3.89
N ASN A 289 9.95 29.93 -4.47
CA ASN A 289 10.05 29.32 -5.81
C ASN A 289 10.25 27.79 -5.78
N GLY A 290 9.97 27.15 -4.64
CA GLY A 290 10.15 25.72 -4.42
C GLY A 290 9.06 24.86 -5.08
N MET A 291 9.39 23.59 -5.34
CA MET A 291 8.46 22.59 -5.86
C MET A 291 8.46 21.33 -5.01
N MET A 292 7.29 20.71 -4.85
CA MET A 292 7.11 19.42 -4.20
C MET A 292 6.60 18.39 -5.19
N LEU A 293 7.18 17.19 -5.18
CA LEU A 293 6.58 16.02 -5.80
C LEU A 293 6.08 15.07 -4.71
N LEU A 294 4.77 14.84 -4.72
CA LEU A 294 4.09 13.88 -3.86
C LEU A 294 3.71 12.66 -4.69
N GLN A 295 4.20 11.47 -4.33
CA GLN A 295 3.66 10.20 -4.80
C GLN A 295 2.80 9.58 -3.70
N ALA A 296 1.56 9.22 -4.03
CA ALA A 296 0.60 8.71 -3.07
C ALA A 296 -0.27 7.61 -3.69
N ILE A 297 -0.49 6.54 -2.94
CA ILE A 297 -1.63 5.64 -3.11
C ILE A 297 -2.88 6.42 -2.73
N THR A 298 -3.88 6.34 -3.58
CA THR A 298 -5.14 7.06 -3.45
C THR A 298 -6.31 6.11 -3.44
N ILE A 299 -7.36 6.50 -2.74
CA ILE A 299 -8.66 5.84 -2.83
C ILE A 299 -9.62 6.65 -3.70
N ARG A 300 -10.50 5.95 -4.41
CA ARG A 300 -11.58 6.57 -5.19
C ARG A 300 -12.41 7.52 -4.31
N GLU A 301 -12.59 8.76 -4.76
CA GLU A 301 -13.26 9.82 -4.00
C GLU A 301 -14.66 9.41 -3.50
N GLN A 302 -15.45 8.77 -4.37
CA GLN A 302 -16.80 8.32 -4.05
C GLN A 302 -16.86 7.36 -2.85
N ARG A 303 -15.73 6.71 -2.51
CA ARG A 303 -15.61 5.80 -1.37
C ARG A 303 -14.85 6.37 -0.19
N TYR A 304 -14.24 7.55 -0.33
CA TYR A 304 -13.37 8.13 0.69
C TYR A 304 -14.08 8.28 2.04
N ALA A 305 -15.31 8.80 2.05
CA ALA A 305 -16.10 8.97 3.28
C ALA A 305 -16.43 7.65 3.98
N GLN A 306 -16.66 6.58 3.22
CA GLN A 306 -16.91 5.23 3.73
C GLN A 306 -15.60 4.61 4.28
N ALA A 307 -14.52 4.68 3.51
CA ALA A 307 -13.22 4.13 3.89
C ALA A 307 -12.67 4.75 5.17
N LYS A 308 -12.87 6.05 5.38
CA LYS A 308 -12.50 6.73 6.65
C LYS A 308 -13.15 6.12 7.90
N ARG A 309 -14.27 5.42 7.73
CA ARG A 309 -15.07 4.85 8.81
C ARG A 309 -14.90 3.34 8.92
N ASN A 310 -14.21 2.69 7.99
CA ASN A 310 -14.08 1.23 7.98
C ASN A 310 -12.64 0.84 8.27
N VAL A 311 -12.47 -0.30 8.92
CA VAL A 311 -11.17 -0.95 9.08
C VAL A 311 -11.10 -2.08 8.07
N ASP A 312 -10.19 -1.99 7.11
CA ASP A 312 -10.00 -3.03 6.11
C ASP A 312 -8.94 -4.07 6.54
N PHE A 313 -8.72 -5.07 5.69
CA PHE A 313 -7.71 -6.11 5.90
C PHE A 313 -6.30 -5.51 6.09
N ILE A 314 -5.96 -4.48 5.32
CA ILE A 314 -4.66 -3.82 5.36
C ILE A 314 -4.44 -3.15 6.72
N GLN A 315 -5.41 -2.39 7.20
CA GLN A 315 -5.37 -1.76 8.53
C GLN A 315 -5.41 -2.77 9.68
N ARG A 316 -5.91 -3.99 9.44
CA ARG A 316 -5.92 -5.02 10.49
C ARG A 316 -4.58 -5.75 10.60
N TYR A 317 -3.93 -6.06 9.48
CA TYR A 317 -2.78 -6.97 9.46
C TYR A 317 -1.46 -6.35 9.01
N ILE A 318 -1.49 -5.36 8.12
CA ILE A 318 -0.29 -4.90 7.41
C ILE A 318 0.12 -3.49 7.84
N PHE A 319 -0.81 -2.53 7.74
CA PHE A 319 -0.58 -1.12 8.06
C PHE A 319 -1.65 -0.57 9.01
N PRO A 320 -1.53 -0.80 10.33
CA PRO A 320 -2.59 -0.43 11.27
C PRO A 320 -2.94 1.05 11.40
N GLY A 321 -2.01 1.93 10.99
CA GLY A 321 -2.24 3.37 10.88
C GLY A 321 -2.52 3.85 9.46
N GLY A 322 -2.56 2.96 8.47
CA GLY A 322 -2.69 3.29 7.06
C GLY A 322 -3.99 4.04 6.77
N ALA A 323 -3.92 5.09 5.97
CA ALA A 323 -5.05 5.96 5.67
C ALA A 323 -4.89 6.57 4.27
N LEU A 324 -5.47 5.91 3.26
CA LEU A 324 -5.36 6.37 1.88
C LEU A 324 -6.13 7.69 1.68
N PRO A 325 -5.48 8.79 1.25
CA PRO A 325 -6.19 10.00 0.85
C PRO A 325 -6.89 9.80 -0.50
N SER A 326 -7.84 10.66 -0.83
CA SER A 326 -8.30 10.82 -2.21
C SER A 326 -7.60 12.02 -2.85
N VAL A 327 -7.48 12.03 -4.18
CA VAL A 327 -6.90 13.18 -4.92
C VAL A 327 -7.69 14.45 -4.63
N ALA A 328 -9.02 14.39 -4.67
CA ALA A 328 -9.86 15.55 -4.40
C ALA A 328 -9.63 16.10 -2.98
N LYS A 329 -9.50 15.23 -1.96
CA LYS A 329 -9.22 15.70 -0.61
C LYS A 329 -7.83 16.32 -0.46
N MET A 330 -6.82 15.79 -1.15
CA MET A 330 -5.48 16.40 -1.15
C MET A 330 -5.51 17.79 -1.78
N LEU A 331 -6.16 17.94 -2.94
CA LEU A 331 -6.24 19.24 -3.64
C LEU A 331 -7.07 20.27 -2.88
N ASP A 332 -8.17 19.85 -2.23
CA ASP A 332 -8.95 20.69 -1.32
C ASP A 332 -8.05 21.29 -0.24
N ILE A 333 -7.27 20.46 0.45
CA ILE A 333 -6.33 20.91 1.49
C ILE A 333 -5.25 21.81 0.90
N VAL A 334 -4.63 21.42 -0.23
CA VAL A 334 -3.59 22.24 -0.86
C VAL A 334 -4.11 23.65 -1.16
N GLY A 335 -5.31 23.77 -1.71
CA GLY A 335 -5.93 25.06 -2.03
C GLY A 335 -6.46 25.84 -0.81
N SER A 336 -6.87 25.17 0.27
CA SER A 336 -7.42 25.85 1.46
C SER A 336 -6.38 26.20 2.52
N ASP A 337 -5.32 25.41 2.62
CA ASP A 337 -4.40 25.42 3.76
C ASP A 337 -2.96 25.80 3.40
N THR A 338 -2.64 25.96 2.11
CA THR A 338 -1.30 26.33 1.62
C THR A 338 -1.37 27.37 0.50
N ASP A 339 -0.22 27.88 0.08
CA ASP A 339 -0.04 28.75 -1.08
C ASP A 339 0.47 27.98 -2.32
N MET A 340 0.49 26.65 -2.28
CA MET A 340 0.96 25.82 -3.38
C MET A 340 -0.13 25.60 -4.43
N ASN A 341 0.27 25.50 -5.69
CA ASN A 341 -0.59 25.17 -6.82
C ASN A 341 -0.23 23.82 -7.43
N LEU A 342 -1.22 23.10 -7.96
CA LEU A 342 -0.99 21.89 -8.75
C LEU A 342 -0.52 22.28 -10.16
N LEU A 343 0.67 21.82 -10.55
CA LEU A 343 1.20 22.02 -11.91
C LEU A 343 1.00 20.82 -12.81
N HIS A 344 1.01 19.61 -12.26
CA HIS A 344 0.85 18.38 -13.01
C HIS A 344 0.37 17.25 -12.10
N MET A 345 -0.47 16.36 -12.62
CA MET A 345 -0.85 15.12 -11.96
C MET A 345 -0.91 13.99 -12.98
N GLU A 346 -0.37 12.82 -12.61
CA GLU A 346 -0.60 11.58 -13.35
C GLU A 346 -0.99 10.46 -12.39
N ASP A 347 -1.88 9.58 -12.86
CA ASP A 347 -2.18 8.30 -12.23
C ASP A 347 -1.46 7.19 -13.02
N PHE A 348 -0.83 6.27 -12.30
CA PHE A 348 -0.14 5.12 -12.84
C PHE A 348 -0.44 3.86 -12.00
N GLY A 349 -1.66 3.74 -11.47
CA GLY A 349 -2.05 2.62 -10.59
C GLY A 349 -1.83 1.23 -11.21
N LEU A 350 -1.96 1.09 -12.53
CA LEU A 350 -1.67 -0.17 -13.24
C LEU A 350 -0.19 -0.56 -13.18
N HIS A 351 0.72 0.40 -13.06
CA HIS A 351 2.14 0.10 -12.88
C HIS A 351 2.37 -0.45 -11.47
N TYR A 352 1.62 0.02 -10.46
CA TYR A 352 1.69 -0.57 -9.13
C TYR A 352 1.12 -2.00 -9.10
N ALA A 353 0.04 -2.28 -9.83
CA ALA A 353 -0.42 -3.66 -10.01
C ALA A 353 0.72 -4.56 -10.57
N ARG A 354 1.44 -4.10 -11.60
CA ARG A 354 2.60 -4.82 -12.14
C ARG A 354 3.73 -4.96 -11.12
N THR A 355 4.04 -3.92 -10.36
CA THR A 355 5.04 -3.97 -9.28
C THR A 355 4.67 -5.02 -8.22
N LEU A 356 3.41 -5.06 -7.77
CA LEU A 356 2.92 -6.03 -6.80
C LEU A 356 2.95 -7.46 -7.34
N ARG A 357 2.64 -7.66 -8.62
CA ARG A 357 2.80 -8.95 -9.29
C ARG A 357 4.25 -9.43 -9.24
N LEU A 358 5.20 -8.57 -9.60
CA LEU A 358 6.62 -8.92 -9.58
C LEU A 358 7.14 -9.18 -8.16
N TRP A 359 6.69 -8.41 -7.16
CA TRP A 359 6.98 -8.70 -5.75
C TRP A 359 6.39 -10.04 -5.32
N HIS A 360 5.16 -10.35 -5.71
CA HIS A 360 4.53 -11.63 -5.40
C HIS A 360 5.28 -12.79 -6.06
N ASP A 361 5.64 -12.68 -7.33
CA ASP A 361 6.43 -13.69 -8.02
C ASP A 361 7.77 -13.91 -7.31
N ASN A 362 8.51 -12.84 -7.00
CA ASN A 362 9.77 -12.96 -6.25
C ASN A 362 9.58 -13.59 -4.87
N PHE A 363 8.55 -13.16 -4.12
CA PHE A 363 8.23 -13.71 -2.80
C PHE A 363 7.92 -15.20 -2.86
N LYS A 364 7.19 -15.65 -3.88
CA LYS A 364 6.89 -17.06 -4.13
C LYS A 364 8.15 -17.87 -4.46
N HIS A 365 9.06 -17.31 -5.27
CA HIS A 365 10.35 -17.95 -5.56
C HIS A 365 11.22 -18.05 -4.29
N ALA A 366 11.17 -17.05 -3.42
CA ALA A 366 11.92 -17.01 -2.17
C ALA A 366 11.28 -17.82 -1.02
N HIS A 367 10.13 -18.46 -1.23
CA HIS A 367 9.37 -19.16 -0.19
C HIS A 367 10.22 -20.20 0.59
N GLY A 368 11.05 -20.96 -0.11
CA GLY A 368 11.97 -21.92 0.51
C GLY A 368 12.98 -21.24 1.44
N THR A 369 13.66 -20.20 0.94
CA THR A 369 14.61 -19.39 1.72
C THR A 369 13.94 -18.72 2.92
N LEU A 370 12.74 -18.18 2.75
CA LEU A 370 11.98 -17.58 3.85
C LEU A 370 11.61 -18.62 4.93
N THR A 371 11.28 -19.84 4.53
CA THR A 371 11.03 -20.92 5.48
C THR A 371 12.29 -21.25 6.29
N GLU A 372 13.46 -21.32 5.64
CA GLU A 372 14.76 -21.53 6.29
C GLU A 372 15.14 -20.39 7.25
N LEU A 373 14.74 -19.16 6.92
CA LEU A 373 14.89 -17.98 7.78
C LEU A 373 13.89 -17.93 8.96
N GLY A 374 12.97 -18.90 9.04
CA GLY A 374 12.04 -19.09 10.16
C GLY A 374 10.71 -18.36 10.01
N TYR A 375 10.32 -17.96 8.79
CA TYR A 375 8.97 -17.50 8.50
C TYR A 375 8.04 -18.72 8.30
N ASP A 376 6.93 -18.77 9.04
CA ASP A 376 6.00 -19.90 9.01
C ASP A 376 4.95 -19.77 7.88
N ASP A 377 4.24 -20.86 7.58
CA ASP A 377 3.24 -20.88 6.50
C ASP A 377 2.11 -19.86 6.72
N TYR A 378 1.79 -19.54 7.98
CA TYR A 378 0.80 -18.51 8.31
C TYR A 378 1.29 -17.15 7.80
N PHE A 379 2.53 -16.78 8.11
CA PHE A 379 3.15 -15.56 7.63
C PHE A 379 3.25 -15.52 6.10
N LEU A 380 3.64 -16.63 5.48
CA LEU A 380 3.80 -16.71 4.02
C LEU A 380 2.46 -16.52 3.30
N ARG A 381 1.37 -17.18 3.76
CA ARG A 381 0.02 -16.96 3.22
C ARG A 381 -0.53 -15.57 3.52
N LEU A 382 -0.20 -14.98 4.67
CA LEU A 382 -0.56 -13.59 4.97
C LEU A 382 0.05 -12.60 3.97
N TRP A 383 1.33 -12.77 3.67
CA TRP A 383 2.03 -11.92 2.72
C TRP A 383 1.60 -12.14 1.28
N GLU A 384 1.39 -13.39 0.86
CA GLU A 384 0.81 -13.71 -0.44
C GLU A 384 -0.57 -13.05 -0.61
N PHE A 385 -1.46 -13.22 0.37
CA PHE A 385 -2.78 -12.59 0.35
C PHE A 385 -2.69 -11.07 0.28
N TYR A 386 -1.81 -10.46 1.07
CA TYR A 386 -1.60 -9.02 1.04
C TYR A 386 -1.19 -8.51 -0.35
N LEU A 387 -0.20 -9.14 -0.99
CA LEU A 387 0.29 -8.70 -2.30
C LEU A 387 -0.80 -8.84 -3.38
N CYS A 388 -1.48 -9.98 -3.42
CA CYS A 388 -2.59 -10.22 -4.36
C CYS A 388 -3.81 -9.33 -4.09
N TYR A 389 -4.12 -9.06 -2.82
CA TYR A 389 -5.20 -8.17 -2.41
C TYR A 389 -4.98 -6.75 -2.94
N CYS A 390 -3.79 -6.21 -2.74
CA CYS A 390 -3.42 -4.90 -3.25
C CYS A 390 -3.40 -4.89 -4.79
N GLU A 391 -2.84 -5.91 -5.43
CA GLU A 391 -2.79 -6.02 -6.89
C GLU A 391 -4.21 -5.94 -7.49
N GLY A 392 -5.14 -6.74 -6.97
CA GLY A 392 -6.54 -6.72 -7.39
C GLY A 392 -7.21 -5.37 -7.17
N GLY A 393 -6.90 -4.69 -6.05
CA GLY A 393 -7.39 -3.33 -5.77
C GLY A 393 -7.00 -2.31 -6.84
N PHE A 394 -5.74 -2.35 -7.30
CA PHE A 394 -5.23 -1.49 -8.37
C PHE A 394 -5.79 -1.86 -9.75
N LEU A 395 -5.84 -3.16 -10.09
CA LEU A 395 -6.37 -3.63 -11.37
C LEU A 395 -7.84 -3.24 -11.57
N GLU A 396 -8.64 -3.29 -10.51
CA GLU A 396 -10.05 -2.90 -10.53
C GLU A 396 -10.27 -1.41 -10.20
N ARG A 397 -9.19 -0.63 -10.09
CA ARG A 397 -9.20 0.84 -9.88
C ARG A 397 -10.06 1.28 -8.70
N THR A 398 -10.05 0.50 -7.62
CA THR A 398 -10.67 0.89 -6.34
C THR A 398 -9.73 1.75 -5.52
N ILE A 399 -8.44 1.47 -5.67
CA ILE A 399 -7.31 2.34 -5.32
C ILE A 399 -6.52 2.68 -6.60
N GLY A 400 -5.75 3.76 -6.55
CA GLY A 400 -4.86 4.21 -7.62
C GLY A 400 -3.55 4.73 -7.03
N THR A 401 -2.59 5.10 -7.86
CA THR A 401 -1.35 5.71 -7.40
C THR A 401 -1.02 6.88 -8.28
N ALA A 402 -0.79 8.03 -7.65
CA ALA A 402 -0.67 9.30 -8.31
C ALA A 402 0.63 10.01 -7.94
N GLN A 403 1.21 10.71 -8.90
CA GLN A 403 2.25 11.70 -8.67
C GLN A 403 1.68 13.10 -8.90
N LEU A 404 1.69 13.93 -7.86
CA LEU A 404 1.27 15.33 -7.88
C LEU A 404 2.51 16.21 -7.82
N LEU A 405 2.71 17.07 -8.82
CA LEU A 405 3.70 18.14 -8.78
C LEU A 405 3.01 19.41 -8.29
N LEU A 406 3.39 19.84 -7.09
CA LEU A 406 2.92 21.04 -6.43
C LEU A 406 4.02 22.09 -6.43
N ALA A 407 3.66 23.37 -6.48
CA ALA A 407 4.65 24.43 -6.62
C ALA A 407 4.23 25.69 -5.86
N LYS A 408 5.19 26.36 -5.24
CA LYS A 408 5.00 27.65 -4.58
C LYS A 408 4.76 28.77 -5.62
N PRO A 409 4.20 29.92 -5.24
CA PRO A 409 3.74 30.93 -6.21
C PRO A 409 4.80 31.41 -7.22
N ASP A 410 6.08 31.51 -6.80
CA ASP A 410 7.16 32.01 -7.66
C ASP A 410 7.85 30.91 -8.48
N ALA A 411 7.39 29.65 -8.36
CA ALA A 411 7.95 28.52 -9.07
C ALA A 411 7.45 28.49 -10.53
N LEU A 412 8.12 29.25 -11.39
CA LEU A 412 7.84 29.29 -12.82
C LEU A 412 8.47 28.07 -13.51
N ARG A 413 7.63 27.13 -13.94
CA ARG A 413 8.03 25.93 -14.66
C ARG A 413 7.24 25.83 -15.96
N GLU A 414 7.92 25.48 -17.05
CA GLU A 414 7.26 25.11 -18.29
C GLU A 414 6.31 23.91 -18.08
N PRO A 415 5.16 23.87 -18.76
CA PRO A 415 4.23 22.76 -18.67
C PRO A 415 4.90 21.41 -18.94
N LEU A 416 4.62 20.43 -18.08
CA LEU A 416 5.04 19.05 -18.29
C LEU A 416 4.11 18.40 -19.31
N LEU A 417 4.54 18.37 -20.57
CA LEU A 417 3.78 17.73 -21.65
C LEU A 417 4.17 16.25 -21.75
N GLY A 418 3.19 15.37 -21.65
CA GLY A 418 3.35 13.95 -21.96
C GLY A 418 3.55 13.73 -23.45
N ARG A 419 4.24 12.65 -23.82
CA ARG A 419 4.18 12.11 -25.19
C ARG A 419 2.98 11.17 -25.26
N PHE A 420 1.91 11.59 -25.93
CA PHE A 420 0.68 10.80 -26.04
C PHE A 420 0.81 9.54 -26.92
N ASN A 421 1.96 9.35 -27.60
CA ASN A 421 2.21 8.29 -28.58
C ASN A 421 3.56 7.55 -28.37
N ALA A 422 4.11 7.55 -27.15
CA ALA A 422 5.38 6.89 -26.85
C ALA A 422 5.16 5.44 -26.40
#